data_AF-A0A939BSN9-F1
#
_entry.id   AF-A0A939BSN9-F1
#
_cell.length_a   1.000
_cell.length_b   1.000
_cell.length_c   1.000
_cell.angle_alpha   90.00
_cell.angle_beta   90.00
_cell.angle_gamma   90.00
#
_symmetry.space_group_name_H-M   'P 1'
#
loop_
_entity.id
_entity.type
_entity.pdbx_description
1 polymer ?
#
loop_
_entity_poly.entity_id
_entity_poly.type
_entity_poly.pdbx_seq_one_letter_code
_entity_poly.pdbx_strand_id
1 'polypeptide(L)'
;MKITVYYDYMEEKLAPIWYVVGFRKGEFDWSKNTLYIPVDAPFQRQGAEDFHSDTLGLSVTVGDLTLNHEKPGKFGIHLPSLRQRAATANVDYWDVEQLIIQVCDIEELLQMNVFSERIA
;
A
#
# COMPACT_ATOMS: atom_id res chain seq x y z
N MET A 1 5.41 -0.45 -11.55
CA MET A 1 4.84 -0.05 -10.24
C MET A 1 4.56 1.44 -10.22
N LYS A 2 3.36 1.83 -9.78
CA LYS A 2 2.90 3.21 -9.60
C LYS A 2 2.33 3.34 -8.19
N ILE A 3 2.70 4.41 -7.49
CA ILE A 3 2.19 4.70 -6.15
C ILE A 3 1.20 5.85 -6.24
N THR A 4 -0.01 5.62 -5.75
CA THR A 4 -1.05 6.63 -5.59
C THR A 4 -1.45 6.71 -4.12
N VAL A 5 -1.55 7.93 -3.58
CA VAL A 5 -2.17 8.16 -2.28
C VAL A 5 -3.54 8.77 -2.51
N TYR A 6 -4.57 8.08 -2.05
CA TYR A 6 -5.95 8.52 -2.11
C TYR A 6 -6.30 9.32 -0.86
N TYR A 7 -7.01 10.42 -1.06
CA TYR A 7 -7.44 11.33 -0.01
C TYR A 7 -8.96 11.39 0.05
N ASP A 8 -9.50 11.56 1.25
CA ASP A 8 -10.93 11.79 1.47
C ASP A 8 -11.11 12.83 2.59
N TYR A 9 -12.32 13.39 2.71
CA TYR A 9 -12.65 14.33 3.77
C TYR A 9 -13.04 13.59 5.05
N MET A 10 -12.22 13.72 6.08
CA MET A 10 -12.51 13.28 7.44
C MET A 10 -12.64 14.50 8.36
N GLU A 11 -13.79 14.66 9.03
CA GLU A 11 -14.06 15.82 9.90
C GLU A 11 -13.77 17.17 9.21
N GLU A 12 -14.25 17.33 7.97
CA GLU A 12 -14.06 18.51 7.11
C GLU A 12 -12.60 18.79 6.68
N LYS A 13 -11.67 17.89 6.98
CA LYS A 13 -10.27 17.98 6.57
C LYS A 13 -9.95 16.91 5.55
N LEU A 14 -9.28 17.32 4.46
CA LEU A 14 -8.73 16.37 3.50
C LEU A 14 -7.62 15.58 4.18
N ALA A 15 -7.78 14.26 4.27
CA ALA A 15 -6.86 13.36 4.93
C ALA A 15 -6.47 12.21 3.99
N PRO A 16 -5.21 11.75 4.02
CA PRO A 16 -4.80 10.58 3.24
C PRO A 16 -5.40 9.32 3.86
N ILE A 17 -6.07 8.50 3.05
CA ILE A 17 -6.74 7.28 3.53
C ILE A 17 -6.05 6.00 3.05
N TRP A 18 -5.66 5.94 1.78
CA TRP A 18 -5.08 4.74 1.18
C TRP A 18 -3.78 5.06 0.46
N TYR A 19 -2.79 4.22 0.71
CA TYR A 19 -1.56 4.13 -0.06
C TYR A 19 -1.68 2.90 -0.97
N VAL A 20 -1.80 3.14 -2.27
CA VAL A 20 -2.07 2.09 -3.27
C VAL A 20 -0.85 1.91 -4.16
N VAL A 21 -0.39 0.67 -4.23
CA VAL A 21 0.74 0.25 -5.04
C VAL A 21 0.18 -0.53 -6.23
N GLY A 22 0.00 0.15 -7.35
CA GLY A 22 -0.44 -0.46 -8.60
C GLY A 22 0.72 -1.03 -9.40
N PHE A 23 0.51 -2.17 -10.04
CA PHE A 23 1.48 -2.84 -10.89
C PHE A 23 0.77 -3.66 -11.96
N ARG A 24 1.45 -3.87 -13.10
CA ARG A 24 0.90 -4.74 -14.14
C ARG A 24 1.16 -6.21 -13.78
N LYS A 25 0.31 -7.10 -14.28
CA LYS A 25 0.57 -8.54 -14.24
C LYS A 25 2.00 -8.86 -14.69
N GLY A 26 2.75 -9.57 -13.84
CA GLY A 26 4.13 -9.95 -14.08
C GLY A 26 5.21 -8.90 -13.72
N GLU A 27 4.86 -7.65 -13.38
CA GLU A 27 5.84 -6.67 -12.85
C GLU A 27 6.26 -6.96 -11.40
N PHE A 28 5.46 -7.76 -10.70
CA PHE A 28 5.59 -8.02 -9.29
C PHE A 28 6.04 -9.47 -9.05
N ASP A 29 7.19 -9.63 -8.42
CA ASP A 29 7.75 -10.95 -8.10
C ASP A 29 7.15 -11.49 -6.80
N TRP A 30 6.05 -12.23 -6.95
CA TRP A 30 5.35 -12.92 -5.86
C TRP A 30 6.19 -14.02 -5.19
N SER A 31 7.33 -14.44 -5.76
CA SER A 31 8.17 -15.48 -5.16
C SER A 31 8.99 -14.98 -3.95
N LYS A 32 9.14 -13.66 -3.82
CA LYS A 32 9.86 -13.05 -2.68
C LYS A 32 9.08 -13.19 -1.38
N ASN A 33 9.79 -13.09 -0.27
CA ASN A 33 9.17 -13.04 1.07
C ASN A 33 8.80 -11.62 1.50
N THR A 34 9.54 -10.62 1.01
CA THR A 34 9.31 -9.22 1.39
C THR A 34 9.45 -8.30 0.20
N LEU A 35 8.44 -7.48 -0.03
CA LEU A 35 8.51 -6.33 -0.94
C LEU A 35 8.90 -5.10 -0.14
N TYR A 36 9.90 -4.33 -0.57
CA TYR A 36 10.26 -3.07 0.07
C TYR A 36 9.83 -1.89 -0.79
N ILE A 37 9.04 -0.98 -0.21
CA ILE A 37 8.43 0.16 -0.88
C ILE A 37 8.94 1.47 -0.26
N PRO A 38 9.37 2.46 -1.07
CA PRO A 38 9.77 3.77 -0.58
C PRO A 38 8.60 4.56 -0.01
N VAL A 39 8.81 5.16 1.17
CA VAL A 39 7.85 6.08 1.81
C VAL A 39 7.88 7.46 1.14
N ASP A 40 9.04 7.87 0.65
CA ASP A 40 9.34 9.21 0.15
C ASP A 40 9.15 9.39 -1.37
N ALA A 41 8.70 8.36 -2.08
CA ALA A 41 8.50 8.42 -3.53
C ALA A 41 7.50 9.53 -3.93
N PRO A 42 7.68 10.15 -5.11
CA PRO A 42 6.63 10.99 -5.67
C PRO A 42 5.39 10.12 -5.87
N PHE A 43 4.30 10.48 -5.19
CA PHE A 43 3.03 9.78 -5.31
C PHE A 43 2.01 10.68 -6.00
N GLN A 44 1.16 10.08 -6.82
CA GLN A 44 0.01 10.77 -7.36
C GLN A 44 -1.01 10.96 -6.23
N ARG A 45 -1.54 12.18 -6.08
CA ARG A 45 -2.67 12.45 -5.20
C ARG A 45 -3.95 12.31 -6.01
N GLN A 46 -4.91 11.55 -5.48
CA GLN A 46 -6.23 11.39 -6.09
C GLN A 46 -7.31 11.45 -5.00
N GLY A 47 -8.52 11.85 -5.38
CA GLY A 47 -9.67 11.73 -4.48
C GLY A 47 -10.07 10.27 -4.36
N ALA A 48 -10.59 9.85 -3.21
CA ALA A 48 -11.08 8.50 -2.98
C ALA A 48 -12.17 8.10 -4.01
N GLU A 49 -12.91 9.07 -4.52
CA GLU A 49 -13.89 8.92 -5.61
C GLU A 49 -13.28 8.44 -6.94
N ASP A 50 -11.98 8.68 -7.16
CA ASP A 50 -11.25 8.22 -8.35
C ASP A 50 -10.71 6.79 -8.19
N PHE A 51 -10.95 6.12 -7.06
CA PHE A 51 -10.46 4.77 -6.81
C PHE A 51 -11.17 3.76 -7.71
N HIS A 52 -10.39 3.05 -8.55
CA HIS A 52 -10.93 2.07 -9.49
C HIS A 52 -11.14 0.72 -8.79
N SER A 53 -12.35 0.47 -8.30
CA SER A 53 -12.73 -0.75 -7.58
C SER A 53 -12.70 -2.04 -8.42
N ASP A 54 -12.69 -1.90 -9.75
CA ASP A 54 -12.76 -3.04 -10.67
C ASP A 54 -11.40 -3.75 -10.84
N THR A 55 -10.33 -3.20 -10.29
CA THR A 55 -8.98 -3.80 -10.33
C THR A 55 -8.81 -4.78 -9.18
N LEU A 56 -8.40 -6.01 -9.49
CA LEU A 56 -8.17 -7.05 -8.47
C LEU A 56 -7.03 -6.64 -7.54
N GLY A 57 -7.37 -6.41 -6.27
CA GLY A 57 -6.45 -5.93 -5.25
C GLY A 57 -6.39 -6.82 -4.02
N LEU A 58 -5.29 -6.75 -3.28
CA LEU A 58 -5.19 -7.30 -1.93
C LEU A 58 -4.97 -6.19 -0.92
N SER A 59 -5.75 -6.21 0.15
CA SER A 59 -5.49 -5.38 1.33
C SER A 59 -4.27 -5.89 2.07
N VAL A 60 -3.42 -4.95 2.49
CA VAL A 60 -2.26 -5.15 3.34
C VAL A 60 -2.61 -4.59 4.70
N THR A 61 -2.50 -5.41 5.74
CA THR A 61 -2.76 -4.98 7.11
C THR A 61 -1.46 -4.60 7.79
N VAL A 62 -1.55 -3.85 8.89
CA VAL A 62 -0.38 -3.54 9.74
C VAL A 62 0.47 -4.76 10.10
N GLY A 63 -0.14 -5.94 10.29
CA GLY A 63 0.57 -7.20 10.60
C GLY A 63 1.40 -7.76 9.45
N ASP A 64 1.19 -7.28 8.22
CA ASP A 64 2.04 -7.60 7.06
C ASP A 64 3.19 -6.61 6.89
N LEU A 65 3.17 -5.48 7.60
CA LEU A 65 4.17 -4.44 7.45
C LEU A 65 5.38 -4.71 8.34
N THR A 66 6.57 -4.33 7.85
CA THR A 66 7.82 -4.49 8.59
C THR A 66 8.77 -3.33 8.31
N LEU A 67 9.65 -3.05 9.27
CA LEU A 67 10.78 -2.15 9.08
C LEU A 67 12.07 -2.94 9.00
N ASN A 68 13.00 -2.45 8.17
CA ASN A 68 14.34 -3.01 8.07
C ASN A 68 15.35 -1.87 8.19
N HIS A 69 16.20 -1.93 9.21
CA HIS A 69 17.24 -0.93 9.48
C HIS A 69 18.26 -0.79 8.34
N GLU A 70 18.47 -1.83 7.54
CA GLU A 70 19.35 -1.81 6.38
C GLU A 70 18.69 -1.17 5.14
N LYS A 71 17.40 -0.85 5.22
CA LYS A 71 16.62 -0.23 4.12
C LYS A 71 15.90 1.04 4.60
N PRO A 72 16.65 2.08 4.99
CA PRO A 72 16.07 3.35 5.43
C PRO A 72 15.18 3.96 4.35
N GLY A 73 14.13 4.66 4.77
CA GLY A 73 13.15 5.29 3.88
C GLY A 73 12.19 4.31 3.19
N LYS A 74 12.20 3.02 3.56
CA LYS A 74 11.31 2.00 3.01
C LYS A 74 10.60 1.23 4.12
N PHE A 75 9.36 0.84 3.85
CA PHE A 75 8.68 -0.20 4.62
C PHE A 75 8.65 -1.49 3.80
N GLY A 76 8.63 -2.61 4.51
CA GLY A 76 8.49 -3.94 3.93
C GLY A 76 7.04 -4.43 4.02
N ILE A 77 6.63 -5.24 3.04
CA ILE A 77 5.38 -5.98 3.03
C ILE A 77 5.70 -7.46 2.97
N HIS A 78 5.20 -8.23 3.94
CA HIS A 78 5.39 -9.67 4.06
C HIS A 78 4.47 -10.42 3.09
N LEU A 79 5.00 -10.87 1.96
CA LEU A 79 4.21 -11.49 0.89
C LEU A 79 3.61 -12.86 1.22
N PRO A 80 4.22 -13.73 2.06
CA PRO A 80 3.62 -15.02 2.38
C PRO A 80 2.22 -14.92 3.00
N SER A 81 1.96 -13.93 3.87
CA SER A 81 0.63 -13.74 4.46
C SER A 81 -0.38 -13.25 3.43
N LEU A 82 0.02 -12.40 2.48
CA LEU A 82 -0.84 -11.97 1.36
C LEU A 82 -1.20 -13.16 0.46
N ARG A 83 -0.22 -13.99 0.09
CA ARG A 83 -0.46 -15.21 -0.70
C ARG A 83 -1.42 -16.16 0.00
N GLN A 84 -1.26 -16.34 1.32
CA GLN A 84 -2.15 -17.19 2.12
C GLN A 84 -3.59 -16.63 2.15
N ARG A 85 -3.76 -15.31 2.30
CA ARG A 85 -5.09 -14.67 2.25
C ARG A 85 -5.73 -14.82 0.88
N ALA A 86 -4.98 -14.60 -0.20
CA ALA A 86 -5.48 -14.79 -1.57
C ALA A 86 -5.94 -16.24 -1.79
N ALA A 87 -5.12 -17.22 -1.41
CA ALA A 87 -5.46 -18.63 -1.53
C ALA A 87 -6.72 -19.01 -0.72
N THR A 88 -6.85 -18.49 0.51
CA THR A 88 -8.04 -18.71 1.34
C THR A 88 -9.31 -18.13 0.71
N ALA A 89 -9.18 -17.02 -0.02
CA ALA A 89 -10.26 -16.39 -0.77
C ALA A 89 -10.50 -17.00 -2.15
N ASN A 90 -9.77 -18.08 -2.52
CA ASN A 90 -9.79 -18.69 -3.85
C ASN A 90 -9.45 -17.70 -4.98
N VAL A 91 -8.52 -16.79 -4.70
CA VAL A 91 -7.96 -15.80 -5.64
C VAL A 91 -6.55 -16.21 -6.03
N ASP A 92 -6.26 -16.22 -7.34
CA ASP A 92 -4.89 -16.36 -7.82
C ASP A 92 -4.14 -15.02 -7.61
N TYR A 93 -3.15 -15.04 -6.70
CA TYR A 93 -2.36 -13.84 -6.42
C TYR A 93 -1.56 -13.37 -7.66
N TRP A 94 -1.28 -14.23 -8.64
CA TRP A 94 -0.61 -13.82 -9.88
C TRP A 94 -1.46 -12.88 -10.76
N ASP A 95 -2.77 -12.84 -10.55
CA ASP A 95 -3.71 -11.95 -11.23
C ASP A 95 -3.97 -10.64 -10.49
N VAL A 96 -3.44 -10.48 -9.26
CA VAL A 96 -3.57 -9.23 -8.49
C VAL A 96 -2.74 -8.14 -9.16
N GLU A 97 -3.30 -6.93 -9.23
CA GLU A 97 -2.69 -5.77 -9.89
C GLU A 97 -2.49 -4.57 -8.94
N GLN A 98 -2.98 -4.67 -7.70
CA GLN A 98 -2.75 -3.64 -6.70
C GLN A 98 -2.66 -4.17 -5.27
N LEU A 99 -1.83 -3.51 -4.46
CA LEU A 99 -1.84 -3.63 -3.01
C LEU A 99 -2.41 -2.36 -2.40
N ILE A 100 -3.34 -2.50 -1.46
CA ILE A 100 -4.04 -1.39 -0.81
C ILE A 100 -3.65 -1.39 0.66
N ILE A 101 -3.05 -0.31 1.13
CA ILE A 101 -2.59 -0.16 2.51
C ILE A 101 -3.29 1.06 3.11
N GLN A 102 -3.74 0.98 4.36
CA GLN A 102 -4.21 2.18 5.05
C GLN A 102 -3.03 3.09 5.37
N VAL A 103 -3.17 4.39 5.13
CA VAL A 103 -2.10 5.35 5.40
C VAL A 103 -1.76 5.38 6.89
N CYS A 104 -2.77 5.26 7.77
CA CYS A 104 -2.56 5.19 9.21
C CYS A 104 -1.69 4.01 9.63
N ASP A 105 -1.81 2.84 8.98
CA ASP A 105 -0.98 1.67 9.28
C ASP A 105 0.50 1.93 8.96
N ILE A 106 0.78 2.69 7.89
CA ILE A 106 2.13 3.08 7.51
C ILE A 106 2.67 4.14 8.48
N GLU A 107 1.87 5.15 8.82
CA GLU A 107 2.25 6.20 9.77
C GLU A 107 2.47 5.64 11.18
N GLU A 108 1.65 4.68 11.61
CA GLU A 108 1.82 3.93 12.86
C GLU A 108 3.12 3.12 12.83
N LEU A 109 3.38 2.37 11.74
CA LEU A 109 4.63 1.61 11.60
C LEU A 109 5.86 2.52 11.70
N LEU A 110 5.81 3.69 11.05
CA LEU A 110 6.92 4.65 11.01
C LEU A 110 7.00 5.53 12.26
N GLN A 111 5.95 5.57 13.09
CA GLN A 111 5.78 6.51 14.20
C GLN A 111 5.89 7.98 13.74
N MET A 112 5.39 8.29 12.53
CA MET A 112 5.52 9.61 11.87
C MET A 112 4.36 9.91 10.91
N ASN A 113 3.90 11.16 10.84
CA ASN A 113 2.80 11.63 9.97
C ASN A 113 3.29 12.03 8.56
N VAL A 114 3.82 11.09 7.80
CA VAL A 114 4.56 11.39 6.55
C VAL A 114 3.66 11.92 5.42
N PHE A 115 2.37 11.58 5.42
CA PHE A 115 1.46 11.89 4.32
C PHE A 115 0.52 13.06 4.63
N SER A 116 0.21 13.23 5.92
CA SER A 116 -0.63 14.32 6.43
C SER A 116 0.09 15.67 6.43
N GLU A 117 1.40 15.71 6.69
CA GLU A 117 2.19 16.96 6.72
C GLU A 117 2.48 17.55 5.34
N ARG A 118 2.29 16.78 4.26
CA ARG A 118 2.51 17.24 2.88
C ARG A 118 1.32 18.03 2.31
N ILE A 119 0.36 18.39 3.15
CA ILE A 119 -0.82 19.21 2.82
C ILE A 119 -0.52 20.71 2.98
N ALA A 120 0.59 21.07 3.64
CA ALA A 120 1.06 22.44 3.85
C ALA A 120 1.89 23.00 2.67
#